data_AF-A0A8B9HDP3-F1
#
_entry.id   AF-A0A8B9HDP3-F1
#
_cell.length_a   1.000
_cell.length_b   1.000
_cell.length_c   1.000
_cell.angle_alpha   90.00
_cell.angle_beta   90.00
_cell.angle_gamma   90.00
#
_symmetry.space_group_name_H-M   'P 1'
#
loop_
_entity.id
_entity.type
_entity.pdbx_description
1 polymer ?
#
loop_
_entity_poly.entity_id
_entity_poly.type
_entity_poly.pdbx_seq_one_letter_code
_entity_poly.pdbx_strand_id
1 'polypeptide(L)'
;MISSGTQIKDVVIKSDAPNTLFLDKHADYIAAYGSKKDDYEYTLSEYLRMSGIYWGLTVMDLMGQLHRMNREEIVDFIKSCQHDCGGISASIGHDPHLLYTLSAVQILTLYDNVKAIDVDKVVDPFHTLFGVAGLSLMGDEQIKPVNPVFCMPEDVLQRIGLQPDLLI
;
A
#
# COMPACT_ATOMS: atom_id res chain seq x y z
N MET A 1 -15.59 45.17 -7.59
CA MET A 1 -15.48 44.01 -6.68
C MET A 1 -15.79 42.76 -7.49
N ILE A 2 -14.76 42.00 -7.88
CA ILE A 2 -14.92 40.75 -8.63
C ILE A 2 -14.87 39.63 -7.58
N SER A 3 -16.03 39.01 -7.32
CA SER A 3 -16.15 37.80 -6.51
C SER A 3 -15.75 36.61 -7.38
N SER A 4 -14.47 36.20 -7.37
CA SER A 4 -14.09 34.88 -7.87
C SER A 4 -14.41 33.84 -6.80
N GLY A 5 -15.66 33.39 -6.76
CA GLY A 5 -16.04 32.23 -5.96
C GLY A 5 -15.30 30.99 -6.48
N THR A 6 -14.73 30.20 -5.57
CA THR A 6 -14.07 28.93 -5.88
C THR A 6 -14.98 28.06 -6.77
N GLN A 7 -14.47 27.56 -7.91
CA GLN A 7 -15.22 26.62 -8.73
C GLN A 7 -15.62 25.41 -7.90
N ILE A 8 -16.92 25.18 -7.73
CA ILE A 8 -17.44 23.93 -7.18
C ILE A 8 -17.15 22.85 -8.22
N LYS A 9 -16.13 22.03 -7.96
CA LYS A 9 -15.81 20.87 -8.79
C LYS A 9 -16.73 19.72 -8.38
N ASP A 10 -17.79 19.52 -9.15
CA ASP A 10 -18.71 18.40 -8.98
C ASP A 10 -18.87 17.61 -10.30
N VAL A 11 -19.28 16.35 -10.20
CA VAL A 11 -19.48 15.45 -11.36
C VAL A 11 -20.97 15.25 -11.63
N VAL A 12 -21.40 15.43 -12.87
CA VAL A 12 -22.78 15.15 -13.27
C VAL A 12 -22.90 13.68 -13.67
N ILE A 13 -23.62 12.89 -12.87
CA ILE A 13 -23.93 11.50 -13.19
C ILE A 13 -24.96 11.48 -14.32
N LYS A 14 -24.63 10.79 -15.42
CA LYS A 14 -25.54 10.65 -16.57
C LYS A 14 -26.75 9.81 -16.18
N SER A 15 -27.91 10.08 -16.81
CA SER A 15 -29.15 9.34 -16.55
C SER A 15 -29.09 7.86 -16.96
N ASP A 16 -28.16 7.49 -17.84
CA ASP A 16 -27.90 6.12 -18.29
C ASP A 16 -26.78 5.41 -17.51
N ALA A 17 -26.28 6.03 -16.42
CA ALA A 17 -25.25 5.42 -15.60
C ALA A 17 -25.74 4.10 -14.96
N PRO A 18 -24.85 3.10 -14.81
CA PRO A 18 -25.18 1.86 -14.11
C PRO A 18 -25.67 2.14 -12.68
N ASN A 19 -26.84 1.62 -12.34
CA ASN A 19 -27.47 1.74 -11.02
C ASN A 19 -27.64 0.38 -10.30
N THR A 20 -27.04 -0.67 -10.86
CA THR A 20 -27.12 -2.06 -10.38
C THR A 20 -25.72 -2.61 -10.17
N LEU A 21 -25.52 -3.38 -9.10
CA LEU A 21 -24.25 -4.03 -8.79
C LEU A 21 -24.04 -5.28 -9.66
N PHE A 22 -22.94 -5.35 -10.40
CA PHE A 22 -22.60 -6.47 -11.29
C PHE A 22 -21.40 -7.28 -10.75
N LEU A 23 -21.62 -8.04 -9.67
CA LEU A 23 -20.55 -8.80 -8.99
C LEU A 23 -19.74 -9.69 -9.94
N ASP A 24 -20.39 -10.47 -10.79
CA ASP A 24 -19.69 -11.38 -11.71
C ASP A 24 -18.78 -10.64 -12.68
N LYS A 25 -19.21 -9.47 -13.19
CA LYS A 25 -18.38 -8.64 -14.08
C LYS A 25 -17.15 -8.11 -13.37
N HIS A 26 -17.27 -7.74 -12.09
CA HIS A 26 -16.13 -7.30 -11.29
C HIS A 26 -15.17 -8.46 -11.03
N ALA A 27 -15.68 -9.64 -10.66
CA ALA A 27 -14.85 -10.82 -10.42
C ALA A 27 -14.11 -11.26 -11.69
N ASP A 28 -14.78 -11.27 -12.84
CA ASP A 28 -14.19 -11.62 -14.13
C ASP A 28 -13.11 -10.62 -14.55
N TYR A 29 -13.33 -9.32 -14.34
CA TYR A 29 -12.35 -8.29 -14.61
C TYR A 29 -11.07 -8.49 -13.79
N ILE A 30 -11.20 -8.71 -12.47
CA ILE A 30 -10.05 -8.90 -11.57
C ILE A 30 -9.31 -10.21 -11.87
N ALA A 31 -10.04 -11.30 -12.12
CA ALA A 31 -9.43 -12.58 -12.49
C ALA A 31 -8.66 -12.47 -13.82
N ALA A 32 -9.19 -11.73 -14.81
CA ALA A 32 -8.51 -11.50 -16.08
C ALA A 32 -7.28 -10.59 -15.92
N TYR A 33 -7.31 -9.62 -15.01
CA TYR A 33 -6.19 -8.70 -14.75
C TYR A 33 -4.91 -9.46 -14.37
N GLY A 34 -5.02 -10.52 -13.55
CA GLY A 34 -3.88 -11.35 -13.15
C GLY A 34 -3.25 -12.17 -14.28
N SER A 35 -3.96 -12.38 -15.39
CA SER A 35 -3.49 -13.19 -16.54
C SER A 35 -2.75 -12.39 -17.62
N LYS A 36 -2.83 -11.06 -17.60
CA LYS A 36 -2.23 -10.17 -18.60
C LYS A 36 -0.86 -9.67 -18.14
N LYS A 37 0.16 -10.52 -18.26
CA LYS A 37 1.53 -10.21 -17.81
C LYS A 37 2.35 -9.33 -18.75
N ASP A 38 1.90 -9.17 -20.00
CA ASP A 38 2.65 -8.46 -21.06
C ASP A 38 2.13 -7.04 -21.36
N ASP A 39 1.30 -6.47 -20.48
CA ASP A 39 0.72 -5.14 -20.71
C ASP A 39 1.63 -4.00 -20.24
N TYR A 40 1.62 -2.88 -20.95
CA TYR A 40 2.40 -1.68 -20.59
C TYR A 40 2.02 -1.14 -19.20
N GLU A 41 0.75 -1.29 -18.81
CA GLU A 41 0.26 -0.96 -17.46
C GLU A 41 0.87 -1.86 -16.37
N TYR A 42 1.18 -3.12 -16.69
CA TYR A 42 1.79 -4.08 -15.75
C TYR A 42 3.22 -3.64 -15.37
N THR A 43 3.98 -3.11 -16.33
CA THR A 43 5.32 -2.56 -16.12
C THR A 43 5.27 -1.21 -15.42
N LEU A 44 4.37 -0.31 -15.81
CA LEU A 44 4.26 1.01 -15.18
C LEU A 44 3.81 0.95 -13.72
N SER A 45 2.98 -0.02 -13.36
CA SER A 45 2.47 -0.18 -11.98
C SER A 45 3.32 -1.09 -11.11
N GLU A 46 4.50 -1.52 -11.59
CA GLU A 46 5.36 -2.47 -10.87
C GLU A 46 5.75 -1.98 -9.47
N TYR A 47 5.99 -0.67 -9.32
CA TYR A 47 6.33 -0.06 -8.03
C TYR A 47 5.18 -0.08 -7.01
N LEU A 48 3.96 -0.49 -7.38
CA LEU A 48 2.80 -0.67 -6.48
C LEU A 48 2.28 -2.11 -6.48
N ARG A 49 2.98 -3.05 -7.11
CA ARG A 49 2.46 -4.38 -7.43
C ARG A 49 1.93 -5.14 -6.21
N MET A 50 2.67 -5.15 -5.10
CA MET A 50 2.23 -5.79 -3.86
C MET A 50 0.87 -5.26 -3.37
N SER A 51 0.68 -3.94 -3.39
CA SER A 51 -0.59 -3.31 -3.01
C SER A 51 -1.70 -3.58 -4.03
N GLY A 52 -1.37 -3.62 -5.33
CA GLY A 52 -2.29 -4.04 -6.40
C GLY A 52 -2.84 -5.45 -6.19
N ILE A 53 -1.97 -6.40 -5.83
CA ILE A 53 -2.36 -7.77 -5.50
C ILE A 53 -3.27 -7.77 -4.27
N TYR A 54 -2.94 -7.02 -3.22
CA TYR A 54 -3.78 -6.91 -2.02
C TYR A 54 -5.20 -6.41 -2.36
N TRP A 55 -5.34 -5.35 -3.17
CA TRP A 55 -6.65 -4.84 -3.57
C TRP A 55 -7.45 -5.88 -4.36
N GLY A 56 -6.81 -6.52 -5.34
CA GLY A 56 -7.43 -7.57 -6.15
C GLY A 56 -7.90 -8.76 -5.33
N LEU A 57 -7.07 -9.24 -4.40
CA LEU A 57 -7.44 -10.37 -3.54
C LEU A 57 -8.53 -10.01 -2.53
N THR A 58 -8.45 -8.83 -1.92
CA THR A 58 -9.44 -8.39 -0.93
C THR A 58 -10.82 -8.24 -1.57
N VAL A 59 -10.91 -7.63 -2.76
CA VAL A 59 -12.21 -7.52 -3.45
C VAL A 59 -12.73 -8.89 -3.86
N MET A 60 -11.87 -9.81 -4.30
CA MET A 60 -12.28 -11.18 -4.62
C MET A 60 -12.79 -11.94 -3.39
N ASP A 61 -12.14 -11.77 -2.23
CA ASP A 61 -12.60 -12.35 -0.96
C ASP A 61 -13.94 -11.76 -0.50
N LEU A 62 -14.09 -10.44 -0.58
CA LEU A 62 -15.37 -9.75 -0.30
C LEU A 62 -16.52 -10.25 -1.20
N MET A 63 -16.21 -10.68 -2.42
CA MET A 63 -17.18 -11.27 -3.35
C MET A 63 -17.35 -12.79 -3.19
N GLY A 64 -16.62 -13.45 -2.27
CA GLY A 64 -16.61 -14.91 -2.09
C GLY A 64 -15.93 -15.67 -3.23
N GLN A 65 -15.11 -14.99 -4.03
CA GLN A 65 -14.49 -15.49 -5.26
C GLN A 65 -12.96 -15.66 -5.13
N LEU A 66 -12.40 -15.58 -3.91
CA LEU A 66 -10.95 -15.70 -3.68
C LEU A 66 -10.34 -16.99 -4.26
N HIS A 67 -11.11 -18.08 -4.30
CA HIS A 67 -10.71 -19.37 -4.86
C HIS A 67 -10.34 -19.33 -6.36
N ARG A 68 -10.70 -18.27 -7.09
CA ARG A 68 -10.34 -18.07 -8.50
C ARG A 68 -8.90 -17.54 -8.67
N MET A 69 -8.25 -17.13 -7.60
CA MET A 69 -6.93 -16.50 -7.63
C MET A 69 -5.81 -17.52 -7.38
N ASN A 70 -4.66 -17.34 -8.02
CA ASN A 70 -3.54 -18.27 -7.90
C ASN A 70 -2.76 -18.05 -6.59
N ARG A 71 -3.19 -18.73 -5.53
CA ARG A 71 -2.57 -18.65 -4.20
C ARG A 71 -1.08 -18.96 -4.21
N GLU A 72 -0.66 -20.04 -4.88
CA GLU A 72 0.73 -20.51 -4.85
C GLU A 72 1.67 -19.49 -5.48
N GLU A 73 1.33 -19.00 -6.68
CA GLU A 73 2.11 -17.99 -7.38
C GLU A 73 2.24 -16.69 -6.58
N ILE A 74 1.16 -16.25 -5.94
CA ILE A 74 1.17 -15.03 -5.13
C ILE A 74 2.03 -15.20 -3.87
N VAL A 75 1.93 -16.34 -3.19
CA VAL A 75 2.75 -16.62 -2.00
C VAL A 75 4.23 -16.68 -2.37
N ASP A 76 4.59 -17.32 -3.48
CA ASP A 76 5.97 -17.38 -3.95
C ASP A 76 6.50 -16.00 -4.37
N PHE A 77 5.65 -15.15 -4.96
CA PHE A 77 5.99 -13.76 -5.24
C PHE A 77 6.24 -12.94 -3.96
N ILE A 78 5.41 -13.11 -2.91
CA ILE A 78 5.62 -12.42 -1.64
C ILE A 78 6.95 -12.83 -1.01
N LYS A 79 7.28 -14.12 -1.04
CA LYS A 79 8.54 -14.66 -0.51
C LYS A 79 9.75 -14.08 -1.23
N SER A 80 9.70 -13.95 -2.55
CA SER A 80 10.80 -13.37 -3.33
C SER A 80 10.97 -11.85 -3.13
N CYS A 81 9.97 -11.18 -2.54
CA CYS A 81 10.02 -9.76 -2.21
C CYS A 81 10.46 -9.48 -0.76
N GLN A 82 10.68 -10.49 0.09
CA GLN A 82 11.19 -10.28 1.45
C GLN A 82 12.71 -10.10 1.42
N HIS A 83 13.19 -9.02 2.05
CA HIS A 83 14.61 -8.70 2.15
C HIS A 83 15.23 -9.23 3.44
N ASP A 84 16.56 -9.25 3.51
CA ASP A 84 17.30 -9.72 4.70
C ASP A 84 16.98 -8.94 5.97
N CYS A 85 16.61 -7.66 5.85
CA CYS A 85 16.14 -6.80 6.93
C CYS A 85 14.70 -7.10 7.39
N GLY A 86 14.01 -8.04 6.76
CA GLY A 86 12.64 -8.44 7.07
C GLY A 86 11.55 -7.64 6.37
N GLY A 87 11.86 -6.45 5.86
CA GLY A 87 10.92 -5.65 5.08
C GLY A 87 10.61 -6.29 3.72
N ILE A 88 9.44 -5.98 3.17
CA ILE A 88 8.97 -6.50 1.88
C ILE A 88 8.85 -5.35 0.88
N SER A 89 9.27 -5.59 -0.37
CA SER A 89 9.22 -4.61 -1.46
C SER A 89 7.94 -4.71 -2.30
N ALA A 90 7.71 -3.73 -3.18
CA ALA A 90 6.57 -3.74 -4.08
C ALA A 90 6.64 -4.86 -5.14
N SER A 91 7.84 -5.09 -5.66
CA SER A 91 8.20 -6.11 -6.65
C SER A 91 9.64 -6.57 -6.41
N ILE A 92 10.05 -7.60 -7.14
CA ILE A 92 11.41 -8.15 -7.09
C ILE A 92 12.40 -7.08 -7.57
N GLY A 93 13.48 -6.86 -6.80
CA GLY A 93 14.50 -5.86 -7.14
C GLY A 93 14.18 -4.43 -6.69
N HIS A 94 13.03 -4.19 -6.06
CA HIS A 94 12.71 -2.91 -5.42
C HIS A 94 13.11 -2.90 -3.94
N ASP A 95 13.26 -1.72 -3.37
CA ASP A 95 13.55 -1.55 -1.94
C ASP A 95 12.34 -1.93 -1.06
N PRO A 96 12.60 -2.47 0.14
CA PRO A 96 11.54 -2.78 1.10
C PRO A 96 10.90 -1.52 1.67
N HIS A 97 9.59 -1.55 1.90
CA HIS A 97 8.86 -0.41 2.46
C HIS A 97 7.68 -0.88 3.31
N LEU A 98 7.37 -0.17 4.39
CA LEU A 98 6.29 -0.56 5.32
C LEU A 98 4.92 -0.75 4.64
N LEU A 99 4.63 0.05 3.61
CA LEU A 99 3.40 -0.09 2.81
C LEU A 99 3.28 -1.49 2.21
N TYR A 100 4.34 -1.99 1.59
CA TYR A 100 4.33 -3.28 0.91
C TYR A 100 4.48 -4.44 1.88
N THR A 101 5.20 -4.25 2.99
CA THR A 101 5.18 -5.18 4.13
C THR A 101 3.77 -5.37 4.68
N LEU A 102 3.02 -4.29 4.89
CA LEU A 102 1.62 -4.37 5.33
C LEU A 102 0.75 -5.10 4.29
N SER A 103 0.81 -4.69 3.02
CA SER A 103 0.05 -5.35 1.94
C SER A 103 0.34 -6.85 1.87
N ALA A 104 1.60 -7.26 1.97
CA ALA A 104 1.99 -8.67 1.97
C ALA A 104 1.43 -9.45 3.17
N VAL A 105 1.53 -8.90 4.38
CA VAL A 105 0.95 -9.53 5.60
C VAL A 105 -0.56 -9.67 5.48
N GLN A 106 -1.25 -8.66 4.94
CA GLN A 106 -2.69 -8.72 4.70
C GLN A 106 -3.05 -9.83 3.72
N ILE A 107 -2.32 -9.95 2.60
CA ILE A 107 -2.51 -11.04 1.62
C ILE A 107 -2.31 -12.40 2.27
N LEU A 108 -1.21 -12.59 3.01
CA LEU A 108 -0.94 -13.85 3.67
C LEU A 108 -1.96 -14.19 4.76
N THR A 109 -2.54 -13.17 5.40
CA THR A 109 -3.64 -13.35 6.37
C THR A 109 -4.92 -13.82 5.67
N LEU A 110 -5.28 -13.25 4.52
CA LEU A 110 -6.42 -13.74 3.71
C LEU A 110 -6.27 -15.23 3.35
N TYR A 111 -5.04 -15.68 3.16
CA TYR A 111 -4.73 -17.07 2.85
C TYR A 111 -4.40 -17.95 4.06
N ASP A 112 -4.50 -17.44 5.29
CA ASP A 112 -4.05 -18.11 6.52
C ASP A 112 -2.64 -18.74 6.38
N ASN A 113 -1.72 -17.97 5.80
CA ASN A 113 -0.37 -18.43 5.42
C ASN A 113 0.74 -17.43 5.80
N VAL A 114 0.57 -16.74 6.92
CA VAL A 114 1.55 -15.74 7.42
C VAL A 114 2.94 -16.37 7.66
N LYS A 115 3.00 -17.66 7.94
CA LYS A 115 4.26 -18.41 8.14
C LYS A 115 5.06 -18.65 6.85
N ALA A 116 4.57 -18.22 5.70
CA ALA A 116 5.31 -18.30 4.44
C ALA A 116 6.54 -17.38 4.40
N ILE A 117 6.58 -16.36 5.25
CA ILE A 117 7.67 -15.38 5.38
C ILE A 117 8.33 -15.49 6.76
N ASP A 118 9.53 -14.92 6.90
CA ASP A 118 10.22 -14.80 8.19
C ASP A 118 9.55 -13.70 9.03
N VAL A 119 8.57 -14.08 9.85
CA VAL A 119 7.76 -13.16 10.65
C VAL A 119 8.62 -12.42 11.69
N ASP A 120 9.62 -13.09 12.28
CA ASP A 120 10.45 -12.49 13.32
C ASP A 120 11.25 -11.31 12.76
N LYS A 121 11.72 -11.43 11.52
CA LYS A 121 12.37 -10.31 10.83
C LYS A 121 11.40 -9.21 10.41
N VAL A 122 10.15 -9.51 10.05
CA VAL A 122 9.15 -8.50 9.67
C VAL A 122 8.84 -7.54 10.81
N VAL A 123 8.91 -8.02 12.05
CA VAL A 123 8.64 -7.23 13.26
C VAL A 123 9.71 -6.15 13.48
N ASP A 124 10.93 -6.36 13.00
CA ASP A 124 12.09 -5.47 13.19
C ASP A 124 11.98 -4.13 12.43
N PRO A 125 11.59 -4.06 11.13
CA PRO A 125 11.34 -2.80 10.43
C PRO A 125 10.29 -1.91 11.12
N PHE A 126 9.21 -2.50 11.63
CA PHE A 126 8.15 -1.74 12.31
C PHE A 126 8.63 -1.27 13.69
N HIS A 127 9.26 -2.12 14.48
CA HIS A 127 9.83 -1.73 15.78
C HIS A 127 10.95 -0.71 15.63
N THR A 128 11.77 -0.84 14.60
CA THR A 128 12.85 0.10 14.31
C THR A 128 12.28 1.43 13.85
N LEU A 129 11.35 1.48 12.88
CA LEU A 129 10.79 2.77 12.46
C LEU A 129 9.99 3.44 13.59
N PHE A 130 9.05 2.72 14.22
CA PHE A 130 8.24 3.29 15.29
C PHE A 130 9.06 3.56 16.56
N GLY A 131 10.07 2.74 16.85
CA GLY A 131 10.99 2.94 17.97
C GLY A 131 11.91 4.14 17.75
N VAL A 132 12.55 4.26 16.59
CA VAL A 132 13.41 5.40 16.23
C VAL A 132 12.59 6.69 16.10
N ALA A 133 11.42 6.64 15.48
CA ALA A 133 10.49 7.79 15.45
C ALA A 133 10.03 8.17 16.86
N GLY A 134 9.73 7.20 17.72
CA GLY A 134 9.38 7.43 19.12
C GLY A 134 10.52 8.09 19.90
N LEU A 135 11.76 7.61 19.77
CA LEU A 135 12.94 8.21 20.39
C LEU A 135 13.19 9.64 19.88
N SER A 136 13.06 9.85 18.58
CA SER A 136 13.14 11.19 17.97
C SER A 136 12.10 12.15 18.54
N LEU A 137 10.83 11.71 18.64
CA LEU A 137 9.73 12.51 19.22
C LEU A 137 9.90 12.75 20.73
N MET A 138 10.62 11.89 21.44
CA MET A 138 10.99 12.08 22.85
C MET A 138 12.25 12.95 23.04
N GLY A 139 12.87 13.44 21.95
CA GLY A 139 14.00 14.36 22.00
C GLY A 139 15.37 13.72 22.08
N ASP A 140 15.54 12.49 21.59
CA ASP A 140 16.85 11.85 21.49
C ASP A 140 17.75 12.58 20.47
N GLU A 141 18.86 13.15 20.93
CA GLU A 141 19.76 13.99 20.14
C GLU A 141 20.58 13.21 19.09
N GLN A 142 20.64 11.88 19.17
CA GLN A 142 21.35 11.05 18.18
C GLN A 142 20.53 10.81 16.91
N ILE A 143 19.22 11.09 16.96
CA ILE A 143 18.28 10.81 15.88
C ILE A 143 17.75 12.14 15.33
N LYS A 144 17.61 12.23 14.01
CA LYS A 144 17.05 13.44 13.38
C LYS A 144 15.65 13.73 13.94
N PRO A 145 15.28 14.99 14.19
CA PRO A 145 13.92 15.35 14.59
C PRO A 145 12.90 14.90 13.54
N VAL A 146 11.91 14.14 13.98
CA VAL A 146 10.79 13.65 13.17
C VAL A 146 9.58 14.51 13.49
N ASN A 147 8.90 14.97 12.45
CA ASN A 147 7.64 15.67 12.61
C ASN A 147 6.52 14.68 12.97
N PRO A 148 5.76 14.92 14.05
CA PRO A 148 4.74 13.97 14.52
C PRO A 148 3.53 13.86 13.59
N VAL A 149 3.26 14.86 12.75
CA VAL A 149 2.10 14.87 11.84
C VAL A 149 2.38 14.03 10.59
N PHE A 150 3.61 14.13 10.06
CA PHE A 150 3.97 13.47 8.81
C PHE A 150 4.84 12.23 8.98
N CYS A 151 5.35 11.97 10.19
CA CYS A 151 6.35 10.92 10.45
C CYS A 151 7.55 11.03 9.49
N MET A 152 7.95 12.26 9.14
CA MET A 152 9.08 12.57 8.26
C MET A 152 10.09 13.45 8.98
N PRO A 153 11.39 13.41 8.61
CA PRO A 153 12.39 14.33 9.14
C PRO A 153 12.01 15.80 8.93
N GLU A 154 12.22 16.63 9.97
CA GLU A 154 11.90 18.07 9.95
C GLU A 154 12.68 18.82 8.84
N ASP A 155 13.90 18.40 8.51
CA ASP A 155 14.71 18.99 7.44
C ASP A 155 14.07 18.79 6.05
N VAL A 156 13.40 17.67 5.82
CA VAL A 156 12.66 17.39 4.57
C VAL A 156 11.44 18.30 4.45
N LEU A 157 10.68 18.49 5.53
CA LEU A 157 9.51 19.37 5.57
C LEU A 157 9.87 20.84 5.36
N GLN A 158 10.93 21.30 6.01
CA GLN A 158 11.46 22.66 5.82
C GLN A 158 11.88 22.90 4.37
N ARG A 159 12.53 21.91 3.73
CA ARG A 159 12.96 22.01 2.33
C ARG A 159 11.79 22.21 1.35
N ILE A 160 10.63 21.65 1.65
CA ILE A 160 9.42 21.77 0.80
C ILE A 160 8.47 22.89 1.28
N GLY A 161 8.85 23.66 2.30
CA GLY A 161 8.05 24.77 2.83
C GLY A 161 6.77 24.33 3.53
N LEU A 162 6.72 23.10 4.03
CA LEU A 162 5.52 22.52 4.65
C LEU A 162 5.65 22.63 6.18
N GLN A 163 4.79 23.44 6.80
CA GLN A 163 4.75 23.60 8.25
C GLN A 163 3.34 23.28 8.75
N PRO A 164 3.13 22.11 9.40
CA PRO A 164 1.86 21.83 10.03
C PRO A 164 1.66 22.72 11.26
N ASP A 165 0.44 23.22 11.43
CA ASP A 165 0.02 23.85 12.68
C ASP A 165 -0.05 22.76 13.76
N LEU A 166 0.94 22.73 14.65
CA LEU A 166 0.89 21.90 15.84
C LEU A 166 0.10 22.65 16.92
N LEU A 167 -0.82 21.94 17.58
CA LEU A 167 -1.46 22.46 18.79
C LEU A 167 -0.40 22.48 19.90
N ILE A 168 0.12 23.67 20.19
CA ILE A 168 0.91 23.96 21.39
C ILE A 168 -0.04 24.35 22.52
#